data_AF-A0A972ER11-F1
#
_entry.id   AF-A0A972ER11-F1
#
_cell.length_a   1.000
_cell.length_b   1.000
_cell.length_c   1.000
_cell.angle_alpha   90.00
_cell.angle_beta   90.00
_cell.angle_gamma   90.00
#
_symmetry.space_group_name_H-M   'P 1'
#
loop_
_entity.id
_entity.type
_entity.pdbx_description
1 polymer ?
#
loop_
_entity_poly.entity_id
_entity_poly.type
_entity_poly.pdbx_seq_one_letter_code
_entity_poly.pdbx_strand_id
1 'polypeptide(L)'
;MTYTISPEVLSLAPDLVVYLLVAKDITNTAGDEHDEHILRQAEHEFRQRYGESDIRSLATVAAYRGLMEKAGINPNRFPPSIEAMLKRIAKGGQLPLINKVVDRLNAISLRTQLSMGSHDRRELSEDLSLRLTQDGDRFLPLGEQTWEDVPAGELAWVSGNEIQTRRGLWRQSELGKTDLDTTAVYFHLVAFEAQAEAIDQAVSLIRELIHELGGSAELYRIDSTQPVAEWHS
;
A
#
# COMPACT_ATOMS: atom_id res chain seq x y z
N MET A 1 6.20 17.59 -7.20
CA MET A 1 6.55 16.27 -6.65
C MET A 1 6.49 15.28 -7.79
N THR A 2 7.41 14.34 -7.84
CA THR A 2 7.38 13.24 -8.79
C THR A 2 7.21 11.90 -8.08
N TYR A 3 6.64 10.95 -8.80
CA TYR A 3 6.63 9.54 -8.47
C TYR A 3 7.31 8.79 -9.60
N THR A 4 8.32 7.98 -9.31
CA THR A 4 9.06 7.23 -10.33
C THR A 4 9.12 5.74 -10.00
N ILE A 5 8.88 4.86 -10.98
CA ILE A 5 9.31 3.45 -10.92
C ILE A 5 10.62 3.34 -11.68
N SER A 6 11.68 2.88 -10.99
CA SER A 6 13.00 2.74 -11.60
C SER A 6 13.01 1.68 -12.73
N PRO A 7 13.87 1.85 -13.76
CA PRO A 7 14.00 0.88 -14.85
C PRO A 7 14.34 -0.54 -14.38
N GLU A 8 15.14 -0.66 -13.32
CA GLU A 8 15.49 -1.94 -12.71
C GLU A 8 14.25 -2.67 -12.20
N VAL A 9 13.33 -1.96 -11.54
CA VAL A 9 12.09 -2.55 -11.04
C VAL A 9 11.16 -2.97 -12.18
N LEU A 10 11.02 -2.13 -13.21
CA LEU A 10 10.23 -2.48 -14.39
C LEU A 10 10.80 -3.66 -15.17
N SER A 11 12.12 -3.85 -15.13
CA SER A 11 12.77 -5.03 -15.70
C SER A 11 12.45 -6.30 -14.91
N LEU A 12 12.27 -6.20 -13.59
CA LEU A 12 11.86 -7.33 -12.73
C LEU A 12 10.38 -7.69 -12.93
N ALA A 13 9.51 -6.68 -13.08
CA ALA A 13 8.07 -6.87 -13.27
C ALA A 13 7.54 -5.90 -14.35
N PRO A 14 7.61 -6.29 -15.64
CA PRO A 14 7.14 -5.45 -16.74
C PRO A 14 5.64 -5.18 -16.72
N ASP A 15 4.88 -6.07 -16.07
CA ASP A 15 3.44 -6.03 -15.88
C ASP A 15 3.01 -5.32 -14.59
N LEU A 16 3.95 -4.78 -13.82
CA LEU A 16 3.69 -3.99 -12.63
C LEU A 16 3.00 -2.68 -13.01
N VAL A 17 1.91 -2.38 -12.31
CA VAL A 17 1.22 -1.10 -12.40
C VAL A 17 0.99 -0.56 -11.00
N VAL A 18 1.38 0.70 -10.79
CA VAL A 18 1.08 1.44 -9.56
C VAL A 18 0.02 2.48 -9.86
N TYR A 19 -1.04 2.49 -9.06
CA TYR A 19 -2.00 3.60 -9.03
C TYR A 19 -1.74 4.45 -7.80
N LEU A 20 -1.56 5.74 -8.02
CA LEU A 20 -1.33 6.73 -6.98
C LEU A 20 -2.53 7.67 -6.96
N LEU A 21 -3.30 7.66 -5.86
CA LEU A 21 -4.27 8.73 -5.60
C LEU A 21 -3.64 9.77 -4.68
N VAL A 22 -3.52 10.99 -5.17
CA VAL A 22 -3.05 12.14 -4.41
C VAL A 22 -4.28 12.86 -3.87
N ALA A 23 -4.62 12.57 -2.61
CA ALA A 23 -5.75 13.19 -1.92
C ALA A 23 -5.32 14.44 -1.16
N LYS A 24 -6.16 15.47 -1.18
CA LYS A 24 -6.00 16.72 -0.44
C LYS A 24 -7.31 17.17 0.18
N ASP A 25 -7.20 18.07 1.15
CA ASP A 25 -8.32 18.69 1.85
C ASP A 25 -9.24 17.65 2.53
N ILE A 26 -8.67 16.51 2.95
CA ILE A 26 -9.41 15.50 3.71
C ILE A 26 -9.46 15.88 5.19
N THR A 27 -10.52 15.46 5.88
CA THR A 27 -10.60 15.50 7.35
C THR A 27 -10.63 14.06 7.87
N ASN A 28 -9.48 13.55 8.31
CA ASN A 28 -9.45 12.22 8.94
C ASN A 28 -10.03 12.27 10.36
N THR A 29 -10.64 11.17 10.78
CA THR A 29 -11.26 11.05 12.10
C THR A 29 -10.93 9.69 12.70
N ALA A 30 -11.20 9.53 14.00
CA ALA A 30 -11.38 8.18 14.53
C ALA A 30 -12.49 7.48 13.72
N GLY A 31 -12.35 6.16 13.53
CA GLY A 31 -13.41 5.36 12.92
C GLY A 31 -14.64 5.36 13.82
N ASP A 32 -15.83 5.44 13.21
CA ASP A 32 -17.10 5.28 13.91
C ASP A 32 -17.66 3.85 13.79
N GLU A 33 -18.86 3.62 14.31
CA GLU A 33 -19.53 2.31 14.21
C GLU A 33 -19.78 1.89 12.76
N HIS A 34 -19.95 2.85 11.84
CA HIS A 34 -20.14 2.57 10.42
C HIS A 34 -18.84 2.11 9.76
N ASP A 35 -17.73 2.78 10.06
CA ASP A 35 -16.40 2.39 9.58
C ASP A 35 -15.98 1.01 10.11
N GLU A 36 -16.22 0.74 11.40
CA GLU A 36 -16.02 -0.58 11.98
C GLU A 36 -16.91 -1.62 11.28
N HIS A 37 -18.21 -1.34 11.12
CA HIS A 37 -19.12 -2.27 10.47
C HIS A 37 -18.64 -2.67 9.08
N ILE A 38 -18.14 -1.72 8.29
CA ILE A 38 -17.62 -2.00 6.95
C ILE A 38 -16.38 -2.87 7.00
N LEU A 39 -15.46 -2.62 7.92
CA LEU A 39 -14.29 -3.46 8.11
C LEU A 39 -14.68 -4.88 8.52
N ARG A 40 -15.58 -5.03 9.51
CA ARG A 40 -16.06 -6.35 9.97
C ARG A 40 -16.81 -7.10 8.88
N GLN A 41 -17.59 -6.39 8.06
CA GLN A 41 -18.26 -6.99 6.92
C GLN A 41 -17.24 -7.50 5.89
N ALA A 42 -16.22 -6.71 5.55
CA ALA A 42 -15.16 -7.15 4.62
C ALA A 42 -14.39 -8.36 5.17
N GLU A 43 -14.09 -8.41 6.48
CA GLU A 43 -13.50 -9.58 7.13
C GLU A 43 -14.39 -10.82 7.02
N HIS A 44 -15.69 -10.65 7.24
CA HIS A 44 -16.68 -11.71 7.15
C HIS A 44 -16.79 -12.26 5.72
N GLU A 45 -16.96 -11.38 4.74
CA GLU A 45 -17.03 -11.72 3.31
C GLU A 45 -15.77 -12.44 2.85
N PHE A 46 -14.58 -11.93 3.23
CA PHE A 46 -13.32 -12.58 2.90
C PHE A 46 -13.24 -13.98 3.49
N ARG A 47 -13.61 -14.14 4.77
CA ARG A 47 -13.59 -15.44 5.45
C ARG A 47 -14.56 -16.44 4.83
N GLN A 48 -15.78 -16.01 4.49
CA GLN A 48 -16.76 -16.87 3.83
C GLN A 48 -16.24 -17.39 2.49
N ARG A 49 -15.52 -16.56 1.75
CA ARG A 49 -15.04 -16.90 0.41
C ARG A 49 -13.71 -17.67 0.40
N TYR A 50 -12.79 -17.34 1.32
CA TYR A 50 -11.40 -17.80 1.28
C TYR A 50 -10.89 -18.43 2.57
N GLY A 51 -11.73 -18.63 3.60
CA GLY A 51 -11.31 -19.12 4.92
C GLY A 51 -10.58 -20.48 4.90
N GLU A 52 -10.91 -21.34 3.93
CA GLU A 52 -10.27 -22.65 3.73
C GLU A 52 -9.29 -22.66 2.54
N SER A 53 -9.14 -21.54 1.83
CA SER A 53 -8.24 -21.44 0.68
C SER A 53 -6.77 -21.34 1.10
N ASP A 54 -5.87 -21.83 0.26
CA ASP A 54 -4.46 -21.45 0.37
C ASP A 54 -4.30 -19.99 -0.06
N ILE A 55 -4.12 -19.10 0.92
CA ILE A 55 -3.94 -17.67 0.67
C ILE A 55 -2.76 -17.40 -0.26
N ARG A 56 -1.72 -18.25 -0.27
CA ARG A 56 -0.56 -18.08 -1.15
C ARG A 56 -0.88 -18.35 -2.62
N SER A 57 -1.93 -19.12 -2.91
CA SER A 57 -2.33 -19.47 -4.26
C SER A 57 -3.33 -18.47 -4.86
N LEU A 58 -3.80 -17.48 -4.10
CA LEU A 58 -4.58 -16.38 -4.67
C LEU A 58 -3.73 -15.63 -5.69
N ALA A 59 -4.29 -15.35 -6.87
CA ALA A 59 -3.54 -14.80 -8.00
C ALA A 59 -2.80 -13.50 -7.65
N THR A 60 -3.44 -12.60 -6.89
CA THR A 60 -2.85 -11.36 -6.37
C THR A 60 -1.67 -11.64 -5.45
N VAL A 61 -1.84 -12.50 -4.44
CA VAL A 61 -0.79 -12.88 -3.49
C VAL A 61 0.38 -13.56 -4.20
N ALA A 62 0.11 -14.48 -5.11
CA ALA A 62 1.14 -15.15 -5.89
C ALA A 62 1.95 -14.15 -6.73
N ALA A 63 1.30 -13.14 -7.34
CA ALA A 63 1.98 -12.09 -8.09
C ALA A 63 2.90 -11.23 -7.20
N TYR A 64 2.43 -10.81 -6.03
CA TYR A 64 3.27 -10.08 -5.07
C TYR A 64 4.46 -10.89 -4.59
N ARG A 65 4.25 -12.17 -4.27
CA ARG A 65 5.34 -13.09 -3.92
C ARG A 65 6.34 -13.22 -5.06
N GLY A 66 5.87 -13.35 -6.30
CA GLY A 66 6.71 -13.41 -7.49
C GLY A 66 7.55 -12.14 -7.69
N LEU A 67 6.97 -10.95 -7.50
CA LEU A 67 7.73 -9.68 -7.52
C LEU A 67 8.82 -9.67 -6.46
N MET A 68 8.49 -10.05 -5.21
CA MET A 68 9.45 -10.09 -4.11
C MET A 68 10.58 -11.10 -4.38
N GLU A 69 10.26 -12.29 -4.89
CA GLU A 69 11.24 -13.33 -5.24
C GLU A 69 12.18 -12.87 -6.35
N LYS A 70 11.65 -12.26 -7.41
CA LYS A 70 12.47 -11.67 -8.50
C LYS A 70 13.38 -10.56 -7.99
N ALA A 71 12.95 -9.80 -6.98
CA ALA A 71 13.75 -8.80 -6.29
C ALA A 71 14.71 -9.39 -5.24
N GLY A 72 14.87 -10.72 -5.16
CA GLY A 72 15.77 -11.37 -4.21
C GLY A 72 15.28 -11.41 -2.76
N ILE A 73 14.02 -11.05 -2.50
CA ILE A 73 13.42 -11.04 -1.17
C ILE A 73 12.70 -12.37 -0.94
N ASN A 74 12.95 -13.03 0.19
CA ASN A 74 12.26 -14.27 0.56
C ASN A 74 10.87 -13.96 1.17
N PRO A 75 9.75 -14.21 0.45
CA PRO A 75 8.41 -13.88 0.93
C PRO A 75 7.90 -14.82 2.03
N ASN A 76 8.64 -15.87 2.40
CA ASN A 76 8.33 -16.66 3.60
C ASN A 76 8.88 -16.01 4.86
N ARG A 77 10.00 -15.27 4.75
CA ARG A 77 10.59 -14.51 5.85
C ARG A 77 9.97 -13.11 5.95
N PHE A 78 9.68 -12.50 4.80
CA PHE A 78 9.12 -11.16 4.67
C PHE A 78 7.88 -11.21 3.78
N PRO A 79 6.74 -11.71 4.28
CA PRO A 79 5.53 -11.81 3.47
C PRO A 79 5.03 -10.41 3.07
N PRO A 80 4.41 -10.26 1.88
CA PRO A 80 3.62 -9.06 1.58
C PRO A 80 2.61 -8.78 2.71
N SER A 81 2.41 -7.51 3.04
CA SER A 81 1.49 -7.05 4.09
C SER A 81 0.08 -7.59 3.86
N ILE A 82 -0.38 -7.58 2.60
CA ILE A 82 -1.66 -8.15 2.20
C ILE A 82 -1.71 -9.67 2.45
N GLU A 83 -0.65 -10.45 2.17
CA GLU A 83 -0.62 -11.88 2.49
C GLU A 83 -0.79 -12.12 3.99
N ALA A 84 -0.09 -11.35 4.82
CA ALA A 84 -0.19 -11.46 6.28
C ALA A 84 -1.60 -11.09 6.80
N MET A 85 -2.19 -10.03 6.25
CA MET A 85 -3.55 -9.58 6.54
C MET A 85 -4.59 -10.65 6.17
N LEU A 86 -4.56 -11.15 4.93
CA LEU A 86 -5.50 -12.15 4.45
C LEU A 86 -5.41 -13.45 5.27
N LYS A 87 -4.20 -13.91 5.61
CA LYS A 87 -4.01 -15.08 6.48
C LYS A 87 -4.57 -14.90 7.88
N ARG A 88 -4.45 -13.70 8.47
CA ARG A 88 -5.01 -13.39 9.78
C ARG A 88 -6.53 -13.56 9.76
N ILE A 89 -7.19 -13.02 8.74
CA ILE A 89 -8.65 -13.08 8.61
C ILE A 89 -9.15 -14.50 8.30
N ALA A 90 -8.47 -15.22 7.42
CA ALA A 90 -8.79 -16.62 7.11
C ALA A 90 -8.75 -17.52 8.36
N LYS A 91 -7.81 -17.26 9.28
CA LYS A 91 -7.67 -17.96 10.56
C LYS A 91 -8.64 -17.52 11.66
N GLY A 92 -9.64 -16.71 11.32
CA GLY A 92 -10.65 -16.24 12.29
C GLY A 92 -10.25 -14.99 13.07
N GLY A 93 -9.06 -14.42 12.81
CA GLY A 93 -8.64 -13.16 13.40
C GLY A 93 -9.42 -11.96 12.85
N GLN A 94 -9.18 -10.81 13.47
CA GLN A 94 -9.75 -9.50 13.10
C GLN A 94 -8.65 -8.44 13.13
N LEU A 95 -8.75 -7.41 12.30
CA LEU A 95 -7.86 -6.26 12.28
C LEU A 95 -8.22 -5.28 13.41
N PRO A 96 -7.21 -4.61 13.99
CA PRO A 96 -7.43 -3.52 14.93
C PRO A 96 -8.12 -2.35 14.20
N LEU A 97 -8.87 -1.55 14.97
CA LEU A 97 -9.36 -0.24 14.52
C LEU A 97 -8.27 0.79 14.78
N ILE A 98 -8.04 1.68 13.82
CA ILE A 98 -6.94 2.65 13.85
C ILE A 98 -7.49 4.06 13.68
N ASN A 99 -8.02 4.36 12.49
CA ASN A 99 -8.69 5.60 12.13
C ASN A 99 -9.49 5.37 10.84
N LYS A 100 -10.39 6.28 10.51
CA LYS A 100 -11.31 6.13 9.38
C LYS A 100 -10.59 5.79 8.06
N VAL A 101 -9.54 6.53 7.71
CA VAL A 101 -8.77 6.27 6.48
C VAL A 101 -8.19 4.85 6.47
N VAL A 102 -7.48 4.47 7.53
CA VAL A 102 -6.78 3.17 7.61
C VAL A 102 -7.76 2.01 7.64
N ASP A 103 -8.84 2.12 8.42
CA ASP A 103 -9.82 1.04 8.59
C ASP A 103 -10.60 0.79 7.29
N ARG A 104 -10.97 1.87 6.58
CA ARG A 104 -11.65 1.79 5.28
C ARG A 104 -10.71 1.26 4.21
N LEU A 105 -9.45 1.70 4.18
CA LEU A 105 -8.46 1.17 3.23
C LEU A 105 -8.20 -0.32 3.45
N ASN A 106 -8.09 -0.76 4.72
CA ASN A 106 -7.97 -2.19 5.05
C ASN A 106 -9.19 -2.98 4.58
N ALA A 107 -10.41 -2.46 4.73
CA ALA A 107 -11.62 -3.10 4.24
C ALA A 107 -11.59 -3.24 2.70
N ILE A 108 -11.13 -2.21 1.98
CA ILE A 108 -10.95 -2.26 0.52
C ILE A 108 -9.90 -3.31 0.14
N SER A 109 -8.77 -3.38 0.87
CA SER A 109 -7.73 -4.41 0.68
C SER A 109 -8.27 -5.83 0.85
N LEU A 110 -9.15 -6.07 1.82
CA LEU A 110 -9.77 -7.39 1.99
C LEU A 110 -10.69 -7.74 0.82
N ARG A 111 -11.41 -6.77 0.25
CA ARG A 111 -12.34 -6.98 -0.86
C ARG A 111 -11.63 -7.21 -2.19
N THR A 112 -10.59 -6.43 -2.48
CA THR A 112 -9.89 -6.45 -3.77
C THR A 112 -8.63 -7.29 -3.78
N GLN A 113 -8.14 -7.69 -2.59
CA GLN A 113 -6.87 -8.40 -2.37
C GLN A 113 -5.64 -7.65 -2.88
N LEU A 114 -5.77 -6.34 -3.12
CA LEU A 114 -4.66 -5.49 -3.53
C LEU A 114 -3.85 -5.04 -2.31
N SER A 115 -2.52 -5.00 -2.49
CA SER A 115 -1.60 -4.37 -1.55
C SER A 115 -1.72 -2.86 -1.68
N MET A 116 -2.20 -2.23 -0.61
CA MET A 116 -2.44 -0.79 -0.56
C MET A 116 -1.83 -0.17 0.69
N GLY A 117 -1.36 1.05 0.56
CA GLY A 117 -0.86 1.87 1.67
C GLY A 117 -1.44 3.26 1.61
N SER A 118 -1.61 3.88 2.78
CA SER A 118 -1.88 5.31 2.90
C SER A 118 -0.66 5.97 3.53
N HIS A 119 -0.17 7.02 2.89
CA HIS A 119 0.96 7.78 3.38
C HIS A 119 0.59 9.25 3.57
N ASP A 120 0.80 9.77 4.78
CA ASP A 120 0.64 11.18 5.07
C ASP A 120 1.67 12.01 4.33
N ARG A 121 1.18 12.98 3.57
CA ARG A 121 2.01 13.86 2.75
C ARG A 121 2.85 14.84 3.57
N ARG A 122 2.48 15.17 4.82
CA ARG A 122 3.22 16.10 5.69
C ARG A 122 4.65 15.64 5.94
N GLU A 123 4.85 14.33 6.02
CA GLU A 123 6.15 13.68 6.27
C GLU A 123 6.86 13.27 4.97
N LEU A 124 6.30 13.61 3.80
CA LEU A 124 6.81 13.25 2.48
C LEU A 124 7.04 14.51 1.64
N SER A 125 8.13 15.21 1.91
CA SER A 125 8.50 16.44 1.19
C SER A 125 9.35 16.20 -0.06
N GLU A 126 9.91 15.00 -0.22
CA GLU A 126 10.78 14.64 -1.33
C GLU A 126 10.07 13.71 -2.33
N ASP A 127 10.62 13.65 -3.54
CA ASP A 127 10.11 12.79 -4.61
C ASP A 127 10.03 11.31 -4.18
N LEU A 128 8.97 10.65 -4.62
CA LEU A 128 8.69 9.24 -4.33
C LEU A 128 9.28 8.35 -5.43
N SER A 129 9.91 7.26 -5.01
CA SER A 129 10.48 6.29 -5.94
C SER A 129 10.24 4.86 -5.49
N LEU A 130 9.82 4.01 -6.43
CA LEU A 130 9.91 2.57 -6.30
C LEU A 130 11.22 2.11 -6.96
N ARG A 131 12.21 1.81 -6.13
CA ARG A 131 13.57 1.50 -6.56
C ARG A 131 14.24 0.47 -5.67
N LEU A 132 15.41 0.02 -6.08
CA LEU A 132 16.32 -0.69 -5.18
C LEU A 132 16.95 0.30 -4.20
N THR A 133 17.15 -0.12 -2.95
CA THR A 133 17.82 0.68 -1.93
C THR A 133 19.27 0.93 -2.30
N GLN A 134 19.80 2.05 -1.82
CA GLN A 134 21.17 2.53 -2.03
C GLN A 134 21.85 2.73 -0.67
N ASP A 135 23.17 2.81 -0.67
CA ASP A 135 23.92 3.16 0.54
C ASP A 135 23.48 4.54 1.06
N GLY A 136 23.12 4.60 2.34
CA GLY A 136 22.57 5.82 2.98
C GLY A 136 21.05 5.88 3.04
N ASP A 137 20.34 4.93 2.43
CA ASP A 137 18.91 4.75 2.69
C ASP A 137 18.69 4.26 4.13
N ARG A 138 17.68 4.81 4.79
CA ARG A 138 17.34 4.51 6.19
C ARG A 138 15.87 4.17 6.34
N PHE A 139 15.56 3.32 7.31
CA PHE A 139 14.19 2.88 7.59
C PHE A 139 13.85 3.07 9.06
N LEU A 140 12.73 3.74 9.36
CA LEU A 140 12.17 3.82 10.70
C LEU A 140 10.97 2.88 10.76
N PRO A 141 11.05 1.68 11.38
CA PRO A 141 9.95 0.74 11.31
C PRO A 141 8.68 1.28 12.00
N LEU A 142 7.51 1.01 11.40
CA LEU A 142 6.23 1.39 12.01
C LEU A 142 6.13 0.91 13.47
N GLY A 143 5.82 1.84 14.37
CA GLY A 143 5.72 1.65 15.82
C GLY A 143 7.05 1.81 16.59
N GLU A 144 8.16 2.08 15.91
CA GLU A 144 9.48 2.21 16.51
C GLU A 144 9.99 3.66 16.53
N GLN A 145 10.99 3.93 17.36
CA GLN A 145 11.66 5.24 17.47
C GLN A 145 13.12 5.21 17.00
N THR A 146 13.61 4.05 16.58
CA THR A 146 15.02 3.84 16.20
C THR A 146 15.13 3.51 14.73
N TRP A 147 16.03 4.22 14.05
CA TRP A 147 16.34 3.98 12.65
C TRP A 147 17.16 2.70 12.46
N GLU A 148 16.86 1.97 11.40
CA GLU A 148 17.63 0.84 10.91
C GLU A 148 18.38 1.24 9.63
N ASP A 149 19.66 0.89 9.57
CA ASP A 149 20.42 0.91 8.32
C ASP A 149 19.90 -0.21 7.41
N VAL A 150 19.76 0.11 6.12
CA VAL A 150 19.26 -0.83 5.11
C VAL A 150 20.35 -1.09 4.07
N PRO A 151 20.70 -2.36 3.80
CA PRO A 151 21.68 -2.67 2.76
C PRO A 151 21.15 -2.24 1.39
N ALA A 152 22.04 -1.85 0.48
CA ALA A 152 21.69 -1.60 -0.90
C ALA A 152 21.14 -2.87 -1.59
N GLY A 153 20.21 -2.69 -2.53
CA GLY A 153 19.66 -3.76 -3.36
C GLY A 153 18.34 -4.38 -2.87
N GLU A 154 17.72 -3.90 -1.78
CA GLU A 154 16.36 -4.30 -1.41
C GLU A 154 15.34 -3.48 -2.24
N LEU A 155 14.31 -4.11 -2.81
CA LEU A 155 13.18 -3.37 -3.39
C LEU A 155 12.53 -2.51 -2.28
N ALA A 156 12.30 -1.23 -2.51
CA ALA A 156 11.68 -0.34 -1.54
C ALA A 156 10.93 0.82 -2.20
N TRP A 157 9.93 1.32 -1.47
CA TRP A 157 9.40 2.67 -1.68
C TRP A 157 10.22 3.66 -0.87
N VAL A 158 10.71 4.71 -1.51
CA VAL A 158 11.61 5.69 -0.88
C VAL A 158 11.18 7.10 -1.23
N SER A 159 11.17 8.00 -0.23
CA SER A 159 11.10 9.45 -0.42
C SER A 159 12.48 10.02 -0.09
N GLY A 160 13.17 10.58 -1.08
CA GLY A 160 14.60 10.94 -0.93
C GLY A 160 15.47 9.71 -0.59
N ASN A 161 15.95 9.65 0.67
CA ASN A 161 16.67 8.50 1.24
C ASN A 161 15.93 7.81 2.40
N GLU A 162 14.65 8.15 2.61
CA GLU A 162 13.83 7.61 3.68
C GLU A 162 12.85 6.58 3.14
N ILE A 163 13.01 5.34 3.58
CA ILE A 163 12.20 4.23 3.14
C ILE A 163 10.80 4.36 3.76
N GLN A 164 9.78 4.39 2.90
CA GLN A 164 8.36 4.46 3.26
C GLN A 164 7.74 3.07 3.37
N THR A 165 8.15 2.15 2.49
CA THR A 165 7.81 0.73 2.59
C THR A 165 9.03 -0.10 2.24
N ARG A 166 9.52 -0.88 3.20
CA ARG A 166 10.73 -1.70 3.06
C ARG A 166 10.38 -3.05 2.44
N ARG A 167 11.32 -3.59 1.64
CA ARG A 167 11.17 -4.88 0.94
C ARG A 167 9.92 -4.93 0.07
N GLY A 168 9.66 -3.84 -0.65
CA GLY A 168 8.56 -3.64 -1.57
C GLY A 168 7.22 -3.50 -0.85
N LEU A 169 6.73 -4.62 -0.29
CA LEU A 169 5.37 -4.77 0.21
C LEU A 169 5.32 -5.31 1.64
N TRP A 170 6.45 -5.42 2.34
CA TRP A 170 6.49 -6.10 3.64
C TRP A 170 6.07 -5.21 4.81
N ARG A 171 6.75 -4.08 5.03
CA ARG A 171 6.53 -3.26 6.23
C ARG A 171 6.62 -1.77 5.90
N GLN A 172 5.57 -1.05 6.27
CA GLN A 172 5.52 0.41 6.21
C GLN A 172 6.42 1.03 7.29
N SER A 173 6.90 2.23 7.02
CA SER A 173 7.66 3.07 7.93
C SER A 173 6.74 3.71 8.98
N GLU A 174 7.32 4.17 10.09
CA GLU A 174 6.67 5.12 10.99
C GLU A 174 6.46 6.47 10.29
N LEU A 175 7.35 6.80 9.35
CA LEU A 175 7.24 7.98 8.51
C LEU A 175 6.05 7.88 7.57
N GLY A 176 5.38 9.01 7.37
CA GLY A 176 4.20 9.08 6.53
C GLY A 176 3.07 8.20 7.05
N LYS A 177 3.04 7.77 8.31
CA LYS A 177 1.85 7.09 8.84
C LYS A 177 0.66 8.04 8.80
N THR A 178 -0.51 7.53 8.43
CA THR A 178 -1.75 8.31 8.49
C THR A 178 -2.27 8.36 9.92
N ASP A 179 -2.48 9.56 10.45
CA ASP A 179 -3.03 9.82 11.78
C ASP A 179 -4.25 10.77 11.69
N LEU A 180 -4.73 11.25 12.84
CA LEU A 180 -5.93 12.08 12.91
C LEU A 180 -5.70 13.51 12.40
N ASP A 181 -4.46 13.97 12.34
CA ASP A 181 -4.11 15.30 11.86
C ASP A 181 -3.78 15.30 10.35
N THR A 182 -3.84 14.14 9.70
CA THR A 182 -3.61 13.99 8.26
C THR A 182 -4.69 14.68 7.43
N THR A 183 -4.28 15.63 6.59
CA THR A 183 -5.16 16.37 5.66
C THR A 183 -4.87 16.13 4.17
N ALA A 184 -3.76 15.45 3.86
CA ALA A 184 -3.39 15.05 2.52
C ALA A 184 -2.69 13.68 2.54
N VAL A 185 -3.08 12.79 1.63
CA VAL A 185 -2.67 11.38 1.63
C VAL A 185 -2.26 10.94 0.24
N TYR A 186 -1.19 10.16 0.15
CA TYR A 186 -0.90 9.31 -0.98
C TYR A 186 -1.45 7.91 -0.74
N PHE A 187 -2.49 7.54 -1.49
CA PHE A 187 -2.92 6.14 -1.54
C PHE A 187 -2.14 5.43 -2.64
N HIS A 188 -1.28 4.49 -2.23
CA HIS A 188 -0.47 3.68 -3.12
C HIS A 188 -1.14 2.34 -3.32
N LEU A 189 -1.52 2.03 -4.55
CA LEU A 189 -2.09 0.74 -4.94
C LEU A 189 -1.07 0.04 -5.83
N VAL A 190 -0.53 -1.09 -5.35
CA VAL A 190 0.40 -1.90 -6.14
C VAL A 190 -0.38 -3.04 -6.76
N ALA A 191 -0.36 -3.17 -8.08
CA ALA A 191 -1.08 -4.22 -8.79
C ALA A 191 -0.30 -4.66 -10.04
N PHE A 192 -0.88 -5.60 -10.77
CA PHE A 192 -0.38 -6.03 -12.08
C PHE A 192 -1.53 -5.92 -13.09
N GLU A 193 -1.19 -5.85 -14.39
CA GLU A 193 -2.18 -5.66 -15.46
C GLU A 193 -3.34 -6.66 -15.41
N ALA A 194 -3.07 -7.90 -14.97
CA ALA A 194 -4.08 -8.96 -14.85
C ALA A 194 -5.17 -8.68 -13.80
N GLN A 195 -5.06 -7.64 -12.98
CA GLN A 195 -6.03 -7.28 -11.93
C GLN A 195 -6.85 -6.01 -12.23
N ALA A 196 -7.06 -5.68 -13.51
CA ALA A 196 -7.82 -4.50 -13.94
C ALA A 196 -9.15 -4.28 -13.19
N GLU A 197 -9.98 -5.32 -13.04
CA GLU A 197 -11.27 -5.20 -12.33
C GLU A 197 -11.12 -4.85 -10.84
N ALA A 198 -10.15 -5.47 -10.16
CA ALA A 198 -9.87 -5.19 -8.75
C ALA A 198 -9.30 -3.78 -8.55
N ILE A 199 -8.52 -3.30 -9.53
CA ILE A 199 -7.98 -1.94 -9.55
C ILE A 199 -9.11 -0.93 -9.69
N ASP A 200 -9.99 -1.10 -10.68
CA ASP A 200 -11.12 -0.19 -10.91
C ASP A 200 -12.03 -0.12 -9.68
N GLN A 201 -12.31 -1.28 -9.06
CA GLN A 201 -13.07 -1.35 -7.83
C GLN A 201 -12.37 -0.61 -6.67
N ALA A 202 -11.07 -0.83 -6.47
CA ALA A 202 -10.31 -0.17 -5.40
C ALA A 202 -10.27 1.35 -5.61
N VAL A 203 -10.01 1.81 -6.82
CA VAL A 203 -9.98 3.24 -7.17
C VAL A 203 -11.34 3.88 -6.92
N SER A 204 -12.44 3.24 -7.31
CA SER A 204 -13.80 3.75 -7.03
C SER A 204 -14.04 3.90 -5.54
N LEU A 205 -13.77 2.85 -4.76
CA LEU A 205 -14.02 2.85 -3.31
C LEU A 205 -13.14 3.87 -2.56
N ILE A 206 -11.89 4.06 -3.00
CA ILE A 206 -11.00 5.08 -2.40
C ILE A 206 -11.49 6.48 -2.77
N ARG A 207 -11.99 6.71 -3.99
CA ARG A 207 -12.59 8.01 -4.35
C ARG A 207 -13.84 8.32 -3.54
N GLU A 208 -14.69 7.33 -3.30
CA GLU A 208 -15.85 7.45 -2.40
C GLU A 208 -15.41 7.82 -0.97
N LEU A 209 -14.42 7.11 -0.42
CA LEU A 209 -13.84 7.42 0.88
C LEU A 209 -13.31 8.86 0.93
N ILE A 210 -12.54 9.29 -0.08
CA ILE A 210 -12.00 10.66 -0.13
C ILE A 210 -13.12 11.70 -0.17
N HIS A 211 -14.20 11.42 -0.89
CA HIS A 211 -15.38 12.28 -0.93
C HIS A 211 -16.09 12.35 0.44
N GLU A 212 -16.26 11.21 1.13
CA GLU A 212 -16.80 11.15 2.50
C GLU A 212 -15.96 11.96 3.50
N LEU A 213 -14.65 12.00 3.30
CA LEU A 213 -13.70 12.79 4.10
C LEU A 213 -13.69 14.29 3.73
N GLY A 214 -14.50 14.72 2.75
CA GLY A 214 -14.61 16.09 2.29
C GLY A 214 -13.51 16.55 1.32
N GLY A 215 -12.63 15.64 0.91
CA GLY A 215 -11.47 15.97 0.08
C GLY A 215 -11.68 15.76 -1.41
N SER A 216 -10.59 15.96 -2.14
CA SER A 216 -10.50 15.68 -3.58
C SER A 216 -9.22 14.92 -3.90
N ALA A 217 -9.18 14.22 -5.04
CA ALA A 217 -7.99 13.50 -5.45
C ALA A 217 -7.77 13.43 -6.95
N GLU A 218 -6.49 13.53 -7.31
CA GLU A 218 -5.95 13.25 -8.63
C GLU A 218 -5.44 11.81 -8.66
N LEU A 219 -5.64 11.12 -9.80
CA LEU A 219 -5.23 9.73 -9.98
C LEU A 219 -4.14 9.67 -11.04
N TYR A 220 -3.05 9.00 -10.71
CA TYR A 220 -1.96 8.71 -11.63
C TYR A 220 -1.80 7.20 -11.77
N ARG A 221 -1.58 6.76 -12.99
CA ARG A 221 -1.20 5.38 -13.32
C ARG A 221 0.27 5.40 -13.74
N ILE A 222 1.10 4.61 -13.09
CA ILE A 222 2.53 4.53 -13.33
C ILE A 222 2.88 3.08 -13.69
N ASP A 223 3.53 2.88 -14.83
CA ASP A 223 3.88 1.55 -15.37
C ASP A 223 5.11 1.62 -16.29
N SER A 224 5.38 0.55 -17.05
CA SER A 224 6.50 0.48 -17.98
C SER A 224 6.42 1.44 -19.18
N THR A 225 5.22 1.93 -19.52
CA THR A 225 5.00 2.88 -20.63
C THR A 225 5.03 4.33 -20.15
N GLN A 226 4.62 4.58 -18.91
CA GLN A 226 4.65 5.85 -18.22
C GLN A 226 5.25 5.64 -16.81
N PRO A 227 6.59 5.58 -16.68
CA PRO A 227 7.25 5.23 -15.43
C PRO A 227 7.36 6.38 -14.43
N VAL A 228 6.90 7.57 -14.83
CA VAL A 228 6.94 8.80 -14.02
C VAL A 228 5.56 9.45 -14.02
N ALA A 229 5.11 9.86 -12.83
CA ALA A 229 3.99 10.78 -12.66
C ALA A 229 4.48 12.06 -11.97
N GLU A 230 3.92 13.20 -12.37
CA GLU A 230 4.27 14.51 -11.82
C GLU A 230 3.00 15.26 -11.46
N TRP A 231 3.03 15.96 -10.32
CA TRP A 231 1.93 16.80 -9.88
C TRP A 231 2.42 17.99 -9.07
N HIS A 232 1.57 19.00 -9.01
CA HIS A 232 1.81 20.19 -8.21
C HIS A 232 1.34 19.97 -6.78
N SER A 233 2.23 20.29 -5.86
CA SER A 233 2.03 20.21 -4.41
C SER A 233 1.05 21.27 -3.94
#